data_AF-A0A9D0VDN1-F1
#
_entry.id   AF-A0A9D0VDN1-F1
#
_cell.length_a   1.000
_cell.length_b   1.000
_cell.length_c   1.000
_cell.angle_alpha   90.00
_cell.angle_beta   90.00
_cell.angle_gamma   90.00
#
_symmetry.space_group_name_H-M   'P 1'
#
loop_
_entity.id
_entity.type
_entity.pdbx_description
1 polymer ?
#
loop_
_entity_poly.entity_id
_entity_poly.type
_entity_poly.pdbx_seq_one_letter_code
_entity_poly.pdbx_strand_id
1 'polypeptide(L)'
;MAHSKPTGRGRRWTAEQEKEAGRAIRVAEARALELIAEVPLAQMILNQTPRRAEKTKAGAVARLEEAIEAIWEASMKDDSLREIARAAKGAWAEAESHRWSLAMSGRRIAHGEARKLAGPFMDEADLVQEGYIGLLRAAKRFDPDRKIRFSTYARWWVRAQMTRAIDHNGRPVRLPGGAVEQTRNLRKVIQEFELAGQDYTIADLAREVGIEERRARFLLQQGKTVSLD
;
A
#
# COMPACT_ATOMS: atom_id res chain seq x y z
N MET A 1 -11.17 -6.72 43.18
CA MET A 1 -10.34 -7.27 42.09
C MET A 1 -10.34 -6.30 40.92
N ALA A 2 -9.34 -5.44 40.84
CA ALA A 2 -9.22 -4.44 39.78
C ALA A 2 -8.85 -5.12 38.46
N HIS A 3 -9.72 -4.98 37.46
CA HIS A 3 -9.49 -5.48 36.11
C HIS A 3 -8.40 -4.61 35.44
N SER A 4 -7.18 -5.15 35.40
CA SER A 4 -6.06 -4.55 34.68
C SER A 4 -6.31 -4.65 33.18
N LYS A 5 -6.50 -3.52 32.50
CA LYS A 5 -6.59 -3.46 31.03
C LYS A 5 -5.28 -3.98 30.41
N PRO A 6 -5.31 -4.74 29.30
CA PRO A 6 -4.10 -5.21 28.64
C PRO A 6 -3.36 -4.02 28.00
N THR A 7 -2.29 -3.58 28.64
CA THR A 7 -1.36 -2.55 28.15
C THR A 7 -0.41 -3.13 27.10
N GLY A 8 -0.96 -3.68 26.01
CA GLY A 8 -0.18 -4.21 24.88
C GLY A 8 0.25 -3.14 23.87
N ARG A 9 0.83 -2.01 24.30
CA ARG A 9 1.48 -1.06 23.37
C ARG A 9 2.78 -1.69 22.86
N GLY A 10 2.68 -2.62 21.90
CA GLY A 10 3.83 -3.27 21.26
C GLY A 10 4.91 -2.24 20.91
N ARG A 11 6.13 -2.48 21.38
CA ARG A 11 7.28 -1.57 21.29
C ARG A 11 7.54 -1.21 19.82
N ARG A 12 7.78 0.07 19.54
CA ARG A 12 8.15 0.52 18.19
C ARG A 12 9.47 -0.14 17.81
N TRP A 13 9.54 -0.74 16.63
CA TRP A 13 10.77 -1.33 16.13
C TRP A 13 11.86 -0.27 15.93
N THR A 14 13.11 -0.67 16.21
CA THR A 14 14.29 0.16 15.95
C THR A 14 14.63 0.17 14.46
N ALA A 15 15.56 1.04 14.05
CA ALA A 15 16.06 1.06 12.68
C ALA A 15 16.69 -0.28 12.29
N GLU A 16 17.46 -0.85 13.21
CA GLU A 16 18.17 -2.09 12.97
C GLU A 16 17.21 -3.28 12.89
N GLN A 17 16.17 -3.34 13.71
CA GLN A 17 15.12 -4.37 13.60
C GLN A 17 14.38 -4.30 12.26
N GLU A 18 14.04 -3.09 11.79
CA GLU A 18 13.43 -2.89 10.47
C GLU A 18 14.35 -3.39 9.33
N LYS A 19 15.66 -3.10 9.42
CA LYS A 19 16.66 -3.55 8.43
C LYS A 19 16.86 -5.06 8.48
N GLU A 20 16.97 -5.63 9.67
CA GLU A 20 17.18 -7.06 9.91
C GLU A 20 16.04 -7.87 9.30
N ALA A 21 14.79 -7.49 9.57
CA ALA A 21 13.64 -8.11 8.91
C ALA A 21 13.69 -7.94 7.38
N GLY A 22 14.09 -6.77 6.89
CA GLY A 22 14.31 -6.54 5.45
C GLY A 22 15.36 -7.46 4.83
N ARG A 23 16.44 -7.76 5.57
CA ARG A 23 17.50 -8.69 5.14
C ARG A 23 17.02 -10.14 5.20
N ALA A 24 16.30 -10.52 6.25
CA ALA A 24 15.71 -11.85 6.36
C ALA A 24 14.77 -12.18 5.19
N ILE A 25 13.94 -11.22 4.77
CA ILE A 25 13.11 -11.35 3.55
C ILE A 25 13.97 -11.69 2.34
N ARG A 26 15.06 -10.95 2.11
CA ARG A 26 15.96 -11.18 0.98
C ARG A 26 16.65 -12.53 1.02
N VAL A 27 17.10 -12.97 2.20
CA VAL A 27 17.73 -14.28 2.38
C VAL A 27 16.75 -15.39 2.02
N ALA A 28 15.51 -15.31 2.51
CA ALA A 28 14.48 -16.28 2.20
C ALA A 28 14.09 -16.26 0.70
N GLU A 29 13.98 -15.09 0.08
CA GLU A 29 13.76 -14.94 -1.38
C GLU A 29 14.89 -15.53 -2.20
N ALA A 30 16.15 -15.26 -1.83
CA ALA A 30 17.33 -15.79 -2.52
C ALA A 30 17.38 -17.32 -2.43
N ARG A 31 17.12 -17.88 -1.24
CA ARG A 31 17.03 -19.33 -1.05
C ARG A 31 15.91 -19.94 -1.90
N ALA A 32 14.74 -19.31 -1.95
CA ALA A 32 13.64 -19.77 -2.81
C ALA A 32 14.01 -19.76 -4.29
N LEU A 33 14.72 -18.72 -4.74
CA LEU A 33 15.22 -18.60 -6.10
C LEU A 33 16.27 -19.67 -6.43
N GLU A 34 17.24 -19.90 -5.54
CA GLU A 34 18.30 -20.90 -5.70
C GLU A 34 17.73 -22.32 -5.87
N LEU A 35 16.70 -22.66 -5.07
CA LEU A 35 16.04 -23.97 -5.14
C LEU A 35 15.39 -24.24 -6.51
N ILE A 36 14.93 -23.20 -7.20
CA ILE A 36 14.18 -23.33 -8.44
C ILE A 36 15.00 -22.93 -9.68
N ALA A 37 16.21 -22.41 -9.50
CA ALA A 37 17.00 -21.79 -10.58
C ALA A 37 17.30 -22.75 -11.74
N GLU A 38 17.47 -24.04 -11.43
CA GLU A 38 17.79 -25.09 -12.42
C GLU A 38 16.54 -25.78 -12.99
N VAL A 39 15.34 -25.40 -12.55
CA VAL A 39 14.09 -26.00 -13.06
C VAL A 39 13.71 -25.34 -14.38
N PRO A 40 13.60 -26.07 -15.51
CA PRO A 40 13.33 -25.47 -16.82
C PRO A 40 12.05 -24.61 -16.84
N LEU A 41 10.99 -25.07 -16.17
CA LEU A 41 9.74 -24.32 -16.04
C LEU A 41 9.94 -22.98 -15.32
N ALA A 42 10.76 -22.94 -14.26
CA ALA A 42 11.07 -21.69 -13.56
C ALA A 42 11.86 -20.74 -14.44
N GLN A 43 12.87 -21.24 -15.16
CA GLN A 43 13.68 -20.44 -16.08
C GLN A 43 12.82 -19.80 -17.17
N MET A 44 11.81 -20.51 -17.70
CA MET A 44 10.86 -19.97 -18.68
C MET A 44 10.07 -18.76 -18.17
N ILE A 45 9.85 -18.64 -16.85
CA ILE A 45 9.14 -17.52 -16.22
C ILE A 45 10.12 -16.43 -15.81
N LEU A 46 11.22 -16.80 -15.14
CA LEU A 46 12.21 -15.88 -14.60
C LEU A 46 12.97 -15.11 -15.70
N ASN A 47 13.24 -15.75 -16.84
CA ASN A 47 13.99 -15.16 -17.96
C ASN A 47 13.10 -14.34 -18.92
N GLN A 48 11.79 -14.28 -18.70
CA GLN A 48 10.93 -13.44 -19.52
C GLN A 48 11.35 -11.99 -19.42
N THR A 49 11.42 -11.31 -20.57
CA THR A 49 11.77 -9.90 -20.59
C THR A 49 10.65 -9.11 -19.89
N PRO A 50 10.92 -8.46 -18.74
CA PRO A 50 9.88 -7.79 -17.99
C PRO A 50 9.36 -6.56 -18.74
N ARG A 51 8.05 -6.35 -18.67
CA ARG A 51 7.43 -5.12 -19.15
C ARG A 51 7.98 -3.92 -18.37
N ARG A 52 7.87 -2.71 -18.91
CA ARG A 52 8.40 -1.49 -18.25
C ARG A 52 7.93 -1.34 -16.79
N ALA A 53 6.68 -1.69 -16.49
CA ALA A 53 6.13 -1.66 -15.13
C ALA A 53 6.70 -2.74 -14.18
N GLU A 54 7.21 -3.84 -14.73
CA GLU A 54 7.74 -5.00 -14.02
C GLU A 54 9.26 -4.93 -13.79
N LYS A 55 9.93 -3.91 -14.36
CA LYS A 55 11.34 -3.57 -14.09
C LYS A 55 11.55 -2.93 -12.71
N THR A 56 10.80 -3.37 -11.73
CA THR A 56 10.86 -2.92 -10.34
C THR A 56 11.16 -4.11 -9.43
N LYS A 57 11.64 -3.83 -8.21
CA LYS A 57 11.83 -4.89 -7.20
C LYS A 57 10.56 -5.72 -7.00
N ALA A 58 9.39 -5.08 -6.90
CA ALA A 58 8.12 -5.80 -6.79
C ALA A 58 7.80 -6.68 -8.00
N GLY A 59 8.19 -6.27 -9.21
CA GLY A 59 8.01 -7.09 -10.40
C GLY A 59 8.90 -8.33 -10.39
N ALA A 60 10.16 -8.20 -9.97
CA ALA A 60 11.04 -9.35 -9.79
C ALA A 60 10.51 -10.34 -8.74
N VAL A 61 10.05 -9.82 -7.60
CA VAL A 61 9.43 -10.62 -6.54
C VAL A 61 8.15 -11.31 -7.03
N ALA A 62 7.32 -10.64 -7.82
CA ALA A 62 6.11 -11.24 -8.39
C ALA A 62 6.42 -12.37 -9.39
N ARG A 63 7.48 -12.24 -10.20
CA ARG A 63 7.92 -13.34 -11.09
C ARG A 63 8.47 -14.53 -10.31
N LEU A 64 9.18 -14.28 -9.21
CA LEU A 64 9.61 -15.36 -8.31
C LEU A 64 8.41 -16.11 -7.72
N GLU A 65 7.41 -15.37 -7.23
CA GLU A 65 6.15 -15.94 -6.74
C GLU A 65 5.47 -16.81 -7.82
N GLU A 66 5.32 -16.27 -9.03
CA GLU A 66 4.73 -16.98 -10.18
C GLU A 66 5.50 -18.26 -10.52
N ALA A 67 6.84 -18.22 -10.53
CA ALA A 67 7.66 -19.40 -10.79
C ALA A 67 7.49 -20.48 -9.71
N ILE A 68 7.39 -20.09 -8.44
CA ILE A 68 7.18 -21.02 -7.32
C ILE A 68 5.80 -21.67 -7.41
N GLU A 69 4.75 -20.90 -7.72
CA GLU A 69 3.40 -21.44 -7.92
C GLU A 69 3.35 -22.41 -9.10
N ALA A 70 3.96 -22.06 -10.23
CA ALA A 70 3.99 -22.93 -11.41
C ALA A 70 4.69 -24.27 -11.13
N ILE A 71 5.80 -24.27 -10.39
CA ILE A 71 6.48 -25.50 -9.97
C ILE A 71 5.63 -26.30 -8.99
N TRP A 72 4.96 -25.62 -8.05
CA TRP A 72 4.06 -26.26 -7.11
C TRP A 72 2.92 -27.00 -7.83
N GLU A 73 2.29 -26.37 -8.81
CA GLU A 73 1.25 -27.00 -9.65
C GLU A 73 1.81 -28.17 -10.46
N ALA A 74 2.98 -28.01 -11.07
CA ALA A 74 3.63 -29.09 -11.82
C ALA A 74 3.96 -30.30 -10.95
N SER A 75 4.36 -30.09 -9.69
CA SER A 75 4.68 -31.16 -8.73
C SER A 75 3.51 -32.05 -8.34
N MET A 76 2.27 -31.63 -8.65
CA MET A 76 1.08 -32.48 -8.47
C MET A 76 1.03 -33.64 -9.47
N LYS A 77 1.67 -33.48 -10.63
CA LYS A 77 1.72 -34.47 -11.70
C LYS A 77 3.10 -35.12 -11.84
N ASP A 78 4.15 -34.41 -11.43
CA ASP A 78 5.54 -34.87 -11.51
C ASP A 78 6.13 -35.01 -10.09
N ASP A 79 6.32 -36.26 -9.67
CA ASP A 79 6.86 -36.61 -8.36
C ASP A 79 8.29 -36.10 -8.16
N SER A 80 9.07 -35.94 -9.24
CA SER A 80 10.45 -35.45 -9.17
C SER A 80 10.54 -34.00 -8.72
N LEU A 81 9.49 -33.21 -8.94
CA LEU A 81 9.43 -31.80 -8.56
C LEU A 81 8.94 -31.59 -7.12
N ARG A 82 8.40 -32.63 -6.45
CA ARG A 82 7.74 -32.47 -5.14
C ARG A 82 8.66 -31.94 -4.06
N GLU A 83 9.89 -32.42 -3.99
CA GLU A 83 10.85 -31.98 -2.98
C GLU A 83 11.23 -30.51 -3.19
N ILE A 84 11.59 -30.16 -4.43
CA ILE A 84 11.95 -28.79 -4.82
C ILE A 84 10.77 -27.84 -4.58
N ALA A 85 9.57 -28.21 -5.01
CA ALA A 85 8.36 -27.41 -4.85
C ALA A 85 8.05 -27.13 -3.38
N ARG A 86 8.14 -28.15 -2.51
CA ARG A 86 7.92 -28.00 -1.06
C ARG A 86 8.97 -27.10 -0.43
N ALA A 87 10.25 -27.30 -0.76
CA ALA A 87 11.33 -26.48 -0.23
C ALA A 87 11.19 -25.01 -0.66
N ALA A 88 10.90 -24.76 -1.94
CA ALA A 88 10.70 -23.42 -2.49
C ALA A 88 9.48 -22.72 -1.87
N LYS A 89 8.35 -23.42 -1.73
CA LYS A 89 7.16 -22.93 -1.02
C LYS A 89 7.45 -22.60 0.44
N GLY A 90 8.21 -23.45 1.13
CA GLY A 90 8.63 -23.22 2.51
C GLY A 90 9.46 -21.93 2.63
N ALA A 91 10.42 -21.75 1.74
CA ALA A 91 11.24 -20.54 1.71
C ALA A 91 10.44 -19.27 1.36
N TRP A 92 9.49 -19.38 0.43
CA TRP A 92 8.57 -18.29 0.12
C TRP A 92 7.68 -17.92 1.30
N ALA A 93 7.12 -18.91 2.01
CA ALA A 93 6.30 -18.69 3.19
C ALA A 93 7.08 -18.00 4.32
N GLU A 94 8.36 -18.35 4.50
CA GLU A 94 9.25 -17.65 5.44
C GLU A 94 9.45 -16.18 5.04
N ALA A 95 9.71 -15.90 3.75
CA ALA A 95 9.81 -14.53 3.24
C ALA A 95 8.52 -13.73 3.49
N GLU A 96 7.36 -14.36 3.29
CA GLU A 96 6.05 -13.73 3.48
C GLU A 96 5.75 -13.46 4.96
N SER A 97 6.16 -14.36 5.86
CA SER A 97 6.08 -14.16 7.31
C SER A 97 6.93 -12.98 7.77
N HIS A 98 8.16 -12.85 7.25
CA HIS A 98 9.00 -11.69 7.53
C HIS A 98 8.41 -10.40 6.94
N ARG A 99 7.85 -10.43 5.73
CA ARG A 99 7.15 -9.29 5.13
C ARG A 99 5.96 -8.84 5.96
N TRP A 100 5.16 -9.78 6.43
CA TRP A 100 4.03 -9.50 7.33
C TRP A 100 4.50 -8.82 8.61
N SER A 101 5.53 -9.39 9.26
CA SER A 101 6.10 -8.84 10.48
C SER A 101 6.65 -7.42 10.29
N LEU A 102 7.39 -7.19 9.21
CA LEU A 102 7.89 -5.87 8.84
C LEU A 102 6.75 -4.89 8.57
N ALA A 103 5.72 -5.28 7.81
CA ALA A 103 4.55 -4.45 7.54
C ALA A 103 3.82 -4.08 8.85
N MET A 104 3.55 -5.05 9.72
CA MET A 104 2.85 -4.84 10.99
C MET A 104 3.64 -3.99 11.99
N SER A 105 4.98 -3.96 11.89
CA SER A 105 5.81 -3.01 12.65
C SER A 105 5.41 -1.54 12.38
N GLY A 106 4.86 -1.27 11.19
CA GLY A 106 4.40 0.03 10.72
C GLY A 106 2.94 0.37 11.03
N ARG A 107 2.17 -0.49 11.74
CA ARG A 107 0.71 -0.30 11.94
C ARG A 107 0.30 1.07 12.47
N ARG A 108 1.12 1.69 13.33
CA ARG A 108 0.85 3.04 13.88
C ARG A 108 0.86 4.13 12.81
N ILE A 109 1.61 3.94 11.73
CA ILE A 109 1.66 4.86 10.59
C ILE A 109 0.31 4.81 9.87
N ALA A 110 -0.25 3.62 9.64
CA ALA A 110 -1.58 3.46 9.05
C ALA A 110 -2.65 4.17 9.89
N HIS A 111 -2.73 3.90 11.20
CA HIS A 111 -3.66 4.63 12.07
C HIS A 111 -3.43 6.16 12.06
N GLY A 112 -2.17 6.60 12.08
CA GLY A 112 -1.83 8.01 12.08
C GLY A 112 -2.19 8.75 10.79
N GLU A 113 -2.09 8.09 9.64
CA GLU A 113 -2.52 8.66 8.35
C GLU A 113 -4.03 8.53 8.15
N ALA A 114 -4.66 7.43 8.59
CA ALA A 114 -6.10 7.23 8.52
C ALA A 114 -6.86 8.37 9.20
N ARG A 115 -6.48 8.75 10.43
CA ARG A 115 -7.10 9.87 11.16
C ARG A 115 -7.07 11.21 10.43
N LYS A 116 -6.07 11.42 9.57
CA LYS A 116 -5.94 12.67 8.79
C LYS A 116 -6.76 12.65 7.51
N LEU A 117 -7.17 11.47 7.06
CA LEU A 117 -7.86 11.26 5.79
C LEU A 117 -9.32 10.84 5.98
N ALA A 118 -9.68 10.35 7.16
CA ALA A 118 -11.04 9.98 7.52
C ALA A 118 -11.99 11.16 7.34
N GLY A 119 -13.19 10.88 6.85
CA GLY A 119 -14.19 11.89 6.56
C GLY A 119 -15.44 11.28 5.94
N PRO A 120 -16.31 12.10 5.33
CA PRO A 120 -17.62 11.66 4.83
C PRO A 120 -17.59 10.57 3.76
N PHE A 121 -16.44 10.37 3.10
CA PHE A 121 -16.30 9.45 1.98
C PHE A 121 -15.71 8.10 2.38
N MET A 122 -15.05 8.00 3.53
CA MET A 122 -14.51 6.73 4.01
C MET A 122 -14.23 6.85 5.51
N ASP A 123 -14.65 5.85 6.27
CA ASP A 123 -14.43 5.84 7.70
C ASP A 123 -12.97 5.53 8.07
N GLU A 124 -12.59 5.79 9.32
CA GLU A 124 -11.21 5.55 9.79
C GLU A 124 -10.85 4.05 9.76
N ALA A 125 -11.80 3.15 10.00
CA ALA A 125 -11.54 1.71 10.09
C ALA A 125 -11.20 1.13 8.71
N ASP A 126 -11.97 1.48 7.68
CA ASP A 126 -11.74 1.14 6.28
C ASP A 126 -10.41 1.70 5.80
N LEU A 127 -10.11 2.97 6.12
CA LEU A 127 -8.82 3.58 5.80
C LEU A 127 -7.66 2.85 6.47
N VAL A 128 -7.81 2.37 7.71
CA VAL A 128 -6.77 1.59 8.37
C VAL A 128 -6.50 0.29 7.62
N GLN A 129 -7.53 -0.41 7.12
CA GLN A 129 -7.36 -1.62 6.32
C GLN A 129 -6.62 -1.32 5.02
N GLU A 130 -7.00 -0.26 4.32
CA GLU A 130 -6.29 0.21 3.12
C GLU A 130 -4.85 0.61 3.44
N GLY A 131 -4.62 1.19 4.61
CA GLY A 131 -3.28 1.47 5.14
C GLY A 131 -2.44 0.21 5.32
N TYR A 132 -3.02 -0.87 5.82
CA TYR A 132 -2.32 -2.15 5.96
C TYR A 132 -1.96 -2.76 4.61
N ILE A 133 -2.85 -2.65 3.61
CA ILE A 133 -2.52 -3.00 2.22
C ILE A 133 -1.34 -2.16 1.72
N GLY A 134 -1.32 -0.87 2.02
CA GLY A 134 -0.20 0.03 1.73
C GLY A 134 1.12 -0.41 2.39
N LEU A 135 1.08 -0.82 3.66
CA LEU A 135 2.24 -1.34 4.40
C LEU A 135 2.79 -2.63 3.77
N LEU A 136 1.92 -3.58 3.40
CA LEU A 136 2.32 -4.82 2.73
C LEU A 136 2.99 -4.53 1.38
N ARG A 137 2.41 -3.62 0.59
CA ARG A 137 3.01 -3.18 -0.69
C ARG A 137 4.36 -2.49 -0.51
N ALA A 138 4.52 -1.73 0.58
CA ALA A 138 5.80 -1.13 0.95
C ALA A 138 6.81 -2.22 1.33
N ALA A 139 6.43 -3.18 2.18
CA ALA A 139 7.31 -4.27 2.62
C ALA A 139 7.83 -5.10 1.44
N LYS A 140 6.96 -5.41 0.45
CA LYS A 140 7.34 -6.11 -0.79
C LYS A 140 8.38 -5.37 -1.63
N ARG A 141 8.49 -4.05 -1.48
CA ARG A 141 9.42 -3.18 -2.25
C ARG A 141 10.59 -2.65 -1.44
N PHE A 142 10.57 -2.82 -0.12
CA PHE A 142 11.54 -2.21 0.76
C PHE A 142 12.94 -2.78 0.51
N ASP A 143 13.94 -1.92 0.60
CA ASP A 143 15.34 -2.25 0.37
C ASP A 143 16.13 -1.88 1.64
N PRO A 144 16.56 -2.86 2.45
CA PRO A 144 17.24 -2.62 3.72
C PRO A 144 18.65 -2.02 3.57
N ASP A 145 19.27 -2.08 2.38
CA ASP A 145 20.61 -1.52 2.17
C ASP A 145 20.56 -0.04 1.80
N ARG A 146 19.38 0.46 1.43
CA ARG A 146 19.16 1.90 1.35
C ARG A 146 19.22 2.48 2.75
N LYS A 147 19.91 3.63 2.90
CA LYS A 147 20.05 4.38 4.17
C LYS A 147 18.74 5.06 4.63
N ILE A 148 17.59 4.43 4.42
CA ILE A 148 16.26 4.93 4.80
C ILE A 148 15.52 3.91 5.67
N ARG A 149 14.84 4.41 6.70
CA ARG A 149 13.97 3.60 7.57
C ARG A 149 12.78 3.05 6.81
N PHE A 150 12.34 1.84 7.14
CA PHE A 150 11.10 1.29 6.59
C PHE A 150 9.91 2.19 6.95
N SER A 151 9.85 2.66 8.20
CA SER A 151 8.77 3.54 8.66
C SER A 151 8.68 4.87 7.87
N THR A 152 9.81 5.43 7.44
CA THR A 152 9.84 6.62 6.58
C THR A 152 9.35 6.29 5.17
N TYR A 153 9.86 5.19 4.61
CA TYR A 153 9.48 4.73 3.26
C TYR A 153 7.99 4.36 3.16
N ALA A 154 7.48 3.62 4.14
CA ALA A 154 6.14 3.07 4.13
C ALA A 154 5.05 4.13 4.25
N ARG A 155 5.32 5.27 4.89
CA ARG A 155 4.34 6.37 5.03
C ARG A 155 3.80 6.84 3.66
N TRP A 156 4.66 6.95 2.66
CA TRP A 156 4.25 7.34 1.30
C TRP A 156 3.31 6.31 0.69
N TRP A 157 3.62 5.02 0.82
CA TRP A 157 2.78 3.92 0.32
C TRP A 157 1.42 3.83 1.01
N VAL A 158 1.41 4.02 2.34
CA VAL A 158 0.19 4.06 3.15
C VAL A 158 -0.72 5.19 2.66
N ARG A 159 -0.20 6.41 2.57
CA ARG A 159 -0.98 7.57 2.14
C ARG A 159 -1.48 7.41 0.71
N ALA A 160 -0.62 6.98 -0.22
CA ALA A 160 -1.00 6.78 -1.62
C ALA A 160 -2.10 5.71 -1.77
N GLN A 161 -2.03 4.62 -0.99
CA GLN A 161 -3.05 3.58 -1.02
C GLN A 161 -4.39 4.10 -0.48
N MET A 162 -4.39 4.78 0.66
CA MET A 162 -5.60 5.39 1.23
C MET A 162 -6.24 6.41 0.30
N THR A 163 -5.45 7.32 -0.28
CA THR A 163 -5.96 8.32 -1.24
C THR A 163 -6.59 7.63 -2.45
N ARG A 164 -5.93 6.61 -3.00
CA ARG A 164 -6.50 5.82 -4.11
C ARG A 164 -7.79 5.10 -3.72
N ALA A 165 -7.89 4.58 -2.49
CA ALA A 165 -9.09 3.92 -2.01
C ALA A 165 -10.26 4.90 -1.87
N ILE A 166 -10.02 6.11 -1.33
CA ILE A 166 -11.03 7.17 -1.27
C ILE A 166 -11.50 7.55 -2.68
N ASP A 167 -10.57 7.70 -3.63
CA ASP A 167 -10.89 8.07 -5.02
C ASP A 167 -11.75 7.02 -5.74
N HIS A 168 -11.51 5.73 -5.46
CA HIS A 168 -12.17 4.64 -6.16
C HIS A 168 -13.44 4.16 -5.47
N ASN A 169 -13.45 4.12 -4.14
CA ASN A 169 -14.47 3.42 -3.35
C ASN A 169 -15.26 4.39 -2.45
N GLY A 170 -14.76 5.60 -2.20
CA GLY A 170 -15.36 6.48 -1.20
C GLY A 170 -16.67 7.16 -1.62
N ARG A 171 -17.11 6.93 -2.85
CA ARG A 171 -18.35 7.47 -3.41
C ARG A 171 -19.04 6.39 -4.24
N PRO A 172 -20.39 6.35 -4.25
CA PRO A 172 -21.12 5.43 -5.13
C PRO A 172 -20.79 5.61 -6.61
N VAL A 173 -20.55 6.87 -7.02
CA VAL A 173 -20.12 7.21 -8.38
C VAL A 173 -18.67 7.67 -8.35
N ARG A 174 -17.81 6.95 -9.06
CA ARG A 174 -16.38 7.24 -9.19
C ARG A 174 -16.17 8.54 -9.97
N LEU A 175 -15.34 9.42 -9.41
CA LEU A 175 -14.96 10.67 -10.06
C LEU A 175 -13.62 10.53 -10.81
N PRO A 176 -13.39 11.30 -11.89
CA PRO A 176 -12.10 11.32 -12.60
C PRO A 176 -10.95 11.78 -11.70
N GLY A 177 -9.73 11.29 -12.00
CA GLY A 177 -8.54 11.44 -11.16
C GLY A 177 -8.25 12.87 -10.69
N GLY A 178 -7.82 12.99 -9.43
CA GLY A 178 -7.53 14.27 -8.78
C GLY A 178 -8.75 14.97 -8.17
N ALA A 179 -9.98 14.50 -8.42
CA ALA A 179 -11.20 15.13 -7.90
C ALA A 179 -11.20 15.30 -6.37
N VAL A 180 -10.74 14.29 -5.61
CA VAL A 180 -10.74 14.34 -4.14
C VAL A 180 -9.71 15.34 -3.63
N GLU A 181 -8.49 15.31 -4.17
CA GLU A 181 -7.44 16.28 -3.83
C GLU A 181 -7.88 17.71 -4.17
N GLN A 182 -8.42 17.93 -5.37
CA GLN A 182 -8.96 19.21 -5.80
C GLN A 182 -10.10 19.68 -4.87
N THR A 183 -11.03 18.79 -4.49
CA THR A 183 -12.10 19.12 -3.54
C THR A 183 -11.55 19.50 -2.17
N ARG A 184 -10.53 18.78 -1.69
CA ARG A 184 -9.89 19.07 -0.40
C ARG A 184 -9.17 20.42 -0.42
N ASN A 185 -8.47 20.73 -1.50
CA ASN A 185 -7.79 22.02 -1.68
C ASN A 185 -8.80 23.16 -1.78
N LEU A 186 -9.90 22.99 -2.54
CA LEU A 186 -11.01 23.95 -2.59
C LEU A 186 -11.57 24.23 -1.19
N ARG A 187 -11.86 23.19 -0.39
CA ARG A 187 -12.35 23.37 0.98
C ARG A 187 -11.35 24.07 1.90
N LYS A 188 -10.05 23.80 1.74
CA LYS A 188 -8.99 24.48 2.51
C LYS A 188 -8.95 25.97 2.17
N VAL A 189 -8.99 26.32 0.89
CA VAL A 189 -8.99 27.70 0.42
C VAL A 189 -10.26 28.44 0.89
N ILE A 190 -11.44 27.79 0.80
CA ILE A 190 -12.69 28.34 1.36
C ILE A 190 -12.51 28.71 2.83
N GLN A 191 -11.96 27.80 3.63
CA GLN A 191 -11.72 28.03 5.05
C GLN A 191 -10.72 29.18 5.30
N GLU A 192 -9.70 29.34 4.45
CA GLU A 192 -8.74 30.44 4.53
C GLU A 192 -9.40 31.81 4.24
N PHE A 193 -10.25 31.90 3.22
CA PHE A 193 -11.04 33.12 2.93
C PHE A 193 -12.00 33.47 4.07
N GLU A 194 -12.71 32.47 4.60
CA GLU A 194 -13.64 32.65 5.73
C GLU A 194 -12.91 33.15 6.99
N LEU A 195 -11.75 32.58 7.32
CA LEU A 195 -10.91 33.02 8.44
C LEU A 195 -10.36 34.44 8.25
N ALA A 196 -10.09 34.84 7.01
CA ALA A 196 -9.67 36.19 6.66
C ALA A 196 -10.83 37.20 6.61
N GLY A 197 -12.08 36.75 6.73
CA GLY A 197 -13.27 37.58 6.58
C GLY A 197 -13.42 38.17 5.18
N GLN A 198 -12.88 37.49 4.17
CA GLN A 198 -12.90 37.92 2.78
C GLN A 198 -14.00 37.20 2.01
N ASP A 199 -14.78 37.95 1.24
CA ASP A 199 -15.71 37.39 0.27
C ASP A 199 -14.94 36.70 -0.87
N TYR A 200 -15.49 35.61 -1.39
CA TYR A 200 -14.89 34.83 -2.47
C TYR A 200 -15.92 34.40 -3.51
N THR A 201 -15.50 34.30 -4.76
CA THR A 201 -16.28 33.67 -5.84
C THR A 201 -15.73 32.29 -6.20
N ILE A 202 -16.50 31.48 -6.93
CA ILE A 202 -16.02 30.19 -7.45
C ILE A 202 -14.80 30.40 -8.37
N ALA A 203 -14.75 31.51 -9.11
CA ALA A 203 -13.61 31.86 -9.96
C ALA A 203 -12.33 32.13 -9.15
N ASP A 204 -12.45 32.75 -7.98
CA ASP A 204 -11.32 33.00 -7.08
C ASP A 204 -10.79 31.69 -6.49
N LEU A 205 -11.69 30.82 -6.02
CA LEU A 205 -11.32 29.49 -5.53
C LEU A 205 -10.63 28.65 -6.62
N ALA A 206 -11.15 28.70 -7.84
CA ALA A 206 -10.60 27.96 -8.98
C ALA A 206 -9.20 28.47 -9.35
N ARG A 207 -8.99 29.79 -9.32
CA ARG A 207 -7.70 30.44 -9.56
C ARG A 207 -6.67 30.04 -8.51
N GLU A 208 -7.06 30.05 -7.23
CA GLU A 208 -6.17 29.70 -6.12
C GLU A 208 -5.75 28.22 -6.16
N VAL A 209 -6.67 27.33 -6.52
CA VAL A 209 -6.39 25.87 -6.63
C VAL A 209 -5.74 25.50 -7.97
N GLY A 210 -5.76 26.39 -8.96
CA GLY A 210 -5.20 26.15 -10.30
C GLY A 210 -6.02 25.19 -11.16
N ILE A 211 -7.36 25.29 -11.09
CA ILE A 211 -8.29 24.46 -11.88
C ILE A 211 -9.29 25.34 -12.64
N GLU A 212 -9.96 24.77 -13.66
CA GLU A 212 -11.02 25.50 -14.36
C GLU A 212 -12.21 25.78 -13.43
N GLU A 213 -12.83 26.95 -13.56
CA GLU A 213 -14.01 27.33 -12.77
C GLU A 213 -15.15 26.30 -12.91
N ARG A 214 -15.36 25.78 -14.13
CA ARG A 214 -16.36 24.73 -14.39
C ARG A 214 -16.08 23.46 -13.57
N ARG A 215 -14.82 23.08 -13.45
CA ARG A 215 -14.38 21.93 -12.64
C ARG A 215 -14.57 22.23 -11.15
N ALA A 216 -14.20 23.41 -10.67
CA ALA A 216 -14.41 23.82 -9.29
C ALA A 216 -15.90 23.79 -8.91
N ARG A 217 -16.77 24.37 -9.76
CA ARG A 217 -18.23 24.36 -9.61
C ARG A 217 -18.77 22.93 -9.53
N PHE A 218 -18.36 22.07 -10.47
CA PHE A 218 -18.73 20.66 -10.46
C PHE A 218 -18.35 19.99 -9.14
N LEU A 219 -17.09 20.10 -8.71
CA LEU A 219 -16.59 19.45 -7.49
C LEU A 219 -17.30 19.91 -6.21
N LEU A 220 -17.61 21.21 -6.10
CA LEU A 220 -18.34 21.77 -4.96
C LEU A 220 -19.80 21.27 -4.91
N GLN A 221 -20.41 20.94 -6.06
CA GLN A 221 -21.76 20.40 -6.13
C GLN A 221 -21.87 18.91 -5.75
N GLN A 222 -20.79 18.12 -5.90
CA GLN A 222 -20.80 16.66 -5.68
C GLN A 222 -20.87 16.24 -4.18
N GLY A 223 -21.40 17.07 -3.28
CA GLY A 223 -21.32 16.86 -1.82
C GLY A 223 -22.59 16.34 -1.14
N LYS A 224 -23.74 16.29 -1.84
CA LYS A 224 -25.02 15.92 -1.23
C LYS A 224 -25.61 14.69 -1.91
N THR A 225 -25.19 13.50 -1.50
CA THR A 225 -26.02 12.31 -1.71
C THR A 225 -27.13 12.36 -0.66
N VAL A 226 -28.38 12.46 -1.09
CA VAL A 226 -29.53 12.45 -0.20
C VAL A 226 -30.01 10.99 -0.10
N SER A 227 -30.19 10.49 1.12
CA SER A 227 -30.83 9.19 1.35
C SER A 227 -32.28 9.27 0.88
N LEU A 228 -32.76 8.25 0.16
CA LEU A 228 -34.15 8.19 -0.32
C LEU A 228 -35.10 7.49 0.67
N ASP A 229 -34.56 7.04 1.81
CA ASP A 229 -35.26 6.31 2.87
C ASP A 229 -35.85 7.22 3.95
#